data_AF-A0A7C7CKR6-F1
#
_entry.id   AF-A0A7C7CKR6-F1
#
_cell.length_a   1.000
_cell.length_b   1.000
_cell.length_c   1.000
_cell.angle_alpha   90.00
_cell.angle_beta   90.00
_cell.angle_gamma   90.00
#
_symmetry.space_group_name_H-M   'P 1'
#
loop_
_entity.id
_entity.type
_entity.pdbx_description
1 polymer ?
#
loop_
_entity_poly.entity_id
_entity_poly.type
_entity_poly.pdbx_seq_one_letter_code
_entity_poly.pdbx_strand_id
1 'polypeptide(L)'
;MISDNNVDNVRIRSVLTCEAPRGVCAKCYGWNLSTHNEVNRGTAVGIQAAQSIGEPGTQLTLRTFHIGGTATRIIEQSEMTTKYAGTIKYSDTLEVAATKDEENNKVIRCMVRNAKITVVDSKGKELNDYNVPYGSDVIVADGDKVKGGQVLFQWDPYTDLILARQTGKIQTKDFIEGETYHIEAVELGKKRMVIVEAKDRNLSPHIDIVDKNDKILTGGTILPVKATLVVRDGQKVQRGQALVKIPKDIVKTR
;
A
#
# COMPACT_ATOMS: atom_id res chain seq x y z
N MET A 1 -19.08 4.02 12.80
CA MET A 1 -19.04 4.31 11.34
C MET A 1 -18.58 3.06 10.60
N ILE A 2 -18.76 2.97 9.27
CA ILE A 2 -18.24 1.84 8.48
C ILE A 2 -16.73 1.68 8.71
N SER A 3 -16.01 2.80 8.92
CA SER A 3 -14.59 2.84 9.25
C SER A 3 -14.18 2.11 10.55
N ASP A 4 -15.10 1.89 11.49
CA ASP A 4 -14.82 1.24 12.78
C ASP A 4 -15.05 -0.28 12.73
N ASN A 5 -15.68 -0.76 11.66
CA ASN A 5 -15.92 -2.18 11.42
C ASN A 5 -15.01 -2.58 10.26
N ASN A 6 -14.19 -3.62 10.42
CA ASN A 6 -13.22 -4.10 9.42
C ASN A 6 -13.92 -4.66 8.16
N VAL A 7 -14.57 -3.79 7.40
CA VAL A 7 -15.37 -4.08 6.21
C VAL A 7 -14.57 -3.68 4.99
N ASP A 8 -14.04 -4.67 4.26
CA ASP A 8 -13.18 -4.45 3.10
C ASP A 8 -13.97 -4.05 1.84
N ASN A 9 -15.25 -4.44 1.74
CA ASN A 9 -16.08 -4.22 0.55
C ASN A 9 -17.52 -3.82 0.90
N VAL A 10 -18.06 -2.84 0.17
CA VAL A 10 -19.44 -2.36 0.33
C VAL A 10 -20.14 -2.31 -1.02
N ARG A 11 -21.35 -2.86 -1.08
CA ARG A 11 -22.20 -2.79 -2.28
C ARG A 11 -22.90 -1.43 -2.33
N ILE A 12 -22.58 -0.64 -3.35
CA ILE A 12 -23.16 0.70 -3.56
C ILE A 12 -24.07 0.75 -4.79
N ARG A 13 -24.91 1.78 -4.87
CA ARG A 13 -25.63 2.12 -6.11
C ARG A 13 -24.70 2.89 -7.05
N SER A 14 -24.93 2.76 -8.35
CA SER A 14 -24.15 3.46 -9.38
C SER A 14 -25.09 4.12 -10.38
N VAL A 15 -24.62 5.22 -10.97
CA VAL A 15 -25.29 5.87 -12.11
C VAL A 15 -25.34 4.95 -13.34
N LEU A 16 -24.42 4.00 -13.45
CA LEU A 16 -24.32 3.04 -14.56
C LEU A 16 -25.39 1.95 -14.50
N THR A 17 -25.96 1.68 -13.32
CA THR A 17 -26.98 0.65 -13.10
C THR A 17 -28.38 1.26 -12.88
N CYS A 18 -28.57 2.51 -13.28
CA CYS A 18 -29.84 3.21 -13.12
C CYS A 18 -30.81 2.87 -14.26
N GLU A 19 -32.00 2.37 -13.92
CA GLU A 19 -33.05 1.99 -14.88
C GLU A 19 -34.00 3.15 -15.26
N ALA A 20 -33.64 4.39 -14.89
CA ALA A 20 -34.45 5.55 -15.22
C ALA A 20 -34.49 5.76 -16.74
N PRO A 21 -35.67 5.97 -17.37
CA PRO A 21 -35.79 6.05 -18.83
C PRO A 21 -35.09 7.27 -19.42
N ARG A 22 -34.97 8.36 -18.66
CA ARG A 22 -34.26 9.59 -19.06
C ARG A 22 -33.63 10.26 -17.85
N GLY A 23 -32.30 10.33 -17.82
CA GLY A 23 -31.53 10.88 -16.70
C GLY A 23 -31.21 9.83 -15.64
N VAL A 24 -31.01 10.27 -14.40
CA VAL A 24 -30.58 9.42 -13.28
C VAL A 24 -31.49 9.69 -12.08
N CYS A 25 -31.87 8.64 -11.34
CA CYS A 25 -32.67 8.82 -10.12
C CYS A 25 -31.82 9.36 -8.96
N ALA A 26 -32.45 10.09 -8.02
CA ALA A 26 -31.76 10.69 -6.87
C ALA A 26 -30.98 9.66 -6.05
N LYS A 27 -31.49 8.43 -5.90
CA LYS A 27 -30.83 7.37 -5.13
C LYS A 27 -29.60 6.76 -5.82
N CYS A 28 -29.49 6.82 -7.15
CA CYS A 28 -28.33 6.29 -7.88
C CYS A 28 -27.20 7.32 -7.98
N TYR A 29 -27.54 8.61 -7.94
CA TYR A 29 -26.56 9.69 -7.86
C TYR A 29 -26.14 9.96 -6.40
N GLY A 30 -27.12 10.01 -5.50
CA GLY A 30 -26.93 10.22 -4.07
C GLY A 30 -26.71 11.68 -3.71
N TRP A 31 -25.50 11.98 -3.24
CA TRP A 31 -25.17 13.25 -2.60
C TRP A 31 -24.61 14.26 -3.61
N ASN A 32 -25.10 15.49 -3.57
CA ASN A 32 -24.49 16.59 -4.30
C ASN A 32 -23.36 17.19 -3.47
N LEU A 33 -22.12 17.04 -3.96
CA LEU A 33 -20.91 17.53 -3.30
C LEU A 33 -20.84 19.06 -3.17
N SER A 34 -21.56 19.81 -4.02
CA SER A 34 -21.57 21.27 -3.95
C SER A 34 -22.50 21.78 -2.85
N THR A 35 -23.69 21.19 -2.71
CA THR A 35 -24.70 21.64 -1.74
C THR A 35 -24.70 20.85 -0.44
N HIS A 36 -23.86 19.82 -0.34
CA HIS A 36 -23.77 18.91 0.80
C HIS A 36 -25.13 18.35 1.25
N ASN A 37 -25.99 17.99 0.28
CA ASN A 37 -27.32 17.43 0.51
C ASN A 37 -27.65 16.40 -0.59
N GLU A 38 -28.70 15.61 -0.40
CA GLU A 38 -29.23 14.74 -1.47
C GLU A 38 -29.57 15.57 -2.72
N VAL A 39 -29.31 15.00 -3.90
CA VAL A 39 -29.50 15.72 -5.16
C VAL A 39 -30.97 16.08 -5.39
N ASN A 40 -31.21 17.33 -5.76
CA ASN A 40 -32.55 17.80 -6.09
C ASN A 40 -32.99 17.25 -7.45
N ARG A 41 -34.29 16.96 -7.57
CA ARG A 41 -34.87 16.61 -8.88
C ARG A 41 -34.76 17.80 -9.82
N GLY A 42 -34.30 17.56 -11.04
CA GLY A 42 -34.05 18.60 -12.04
C GLY A 42 -32.61 19.12 -12.09
N THR A 43 -31.73 18.67 -11.20
CA THR A 43 -30.29 18.99 -11.30
C THR A 43 -29.68 18.39 -12.56
N ALA A 44 -28.98 19.22 -13.33
CA ALA A 44 -28.28 18.82 -14.56
C ALA A 44 -26.94 18.11 -14.23
N VAL A 45 -27.03 16.94 -13.61
CA VAL A 45 -25.86 16.16 -13.13
C VAL A 45 -24.86 15.82 -14.24
N GLY A 46 -25.31 15.69 -15.50
CA GLY A 46 -24.43 15.43 -16.64
C GLY A 46 -23.50 16.60 -16.97
N ILE A 47 -24.02 17.84 -16.90
CA ILE A 47 -23.20 19.04 -17.13
C ILE A 47 -22.20 19.22 -15.98
N GLN A 48 -22.66 19.02 -14.74
CA GLN A 48 -21.81 19.10 -13.56
C GLN A 48 -20.66 18.09 -13.62
N ALA A 49 -20.94 16.85 -14.04
CA ALA A 49 -19.92 15.82 -14.23
C ALA A 49 -18.92 16.19 -15.33
N ALA A 50 -19.40 16.69 -16.47
CA ALA A 50 -18.54 17.11 -17.57
C ALA A 50 -17.58 18.24 -17.16
N GLN A 51 -18.07 19.25 -16.44
CA GLN A 51 -17.24 20.36 -15.94
C GLN A 51 -16.23 19.90 -14.89
N SER A 52 -16.64 19.00 -13.98
CA SER A 52 -15.79 18.47 -12.92
C SER A 52 -14.58 17.68 -13.44
N ILE A 53 -14.65 17.19 -14.69
CA ILE A 53 -13.52 16.58 -15.40
C ILE A 53 -12.79 17.62 -16.26
N GLY A 54 -13.55 18.41 -17.03
CA GLY A 54 -13.04 19.30 -18.07
C GLY A 54 -12.21 20.46 -17.55
N GLU A 55 -12.73 21.21 -16.55
CA GLU A 55 -12.04 22.38 -16.01
C GLU A 55 -10.75 22.00 -15.27
N PRO A 56 -10.73 20.98 -14.38
CA PRO A 56 -9.48 20.53 -13.78
C PRO A 56 -8.49 19.99 -14.82
N GLY A 57 -8.97 19.33 -15.88
CA GLY A 57 -8.14 18.80 -16.96
C GLY A 57 -7.41 19.90 -17.74
N THR A 58 -8.14 20.92 -18.19
CA THR A 58 -7.53 22.08 -18.88
C THR A 58 -6.62 22.89 -17.96
N GLN A 59 -6.96 22.98 -16.67
CA GLN A 59 -6.09 23.63 -15.69
C GLN A 59 -4.81 22.81 -15.43
N LEU A 60 -4.90 21.48 -15.41
CA LEU A 60 -3.74 20.61 -15.22
C LEU A 60 -2.77 20.71 -16.38
N THR A 61 -3.25 20.71 -17.62
CA THR A 61 -2.40 20.89 -18.80
C THR A 61 -1.71 22.25 -18.75
N LEU A 62 -2.44 23.34 -18.50
CA LEU A 62 -1.85 24.68 -18.39
C LEU A 62 -0.79 24.75 -17.28
N ARG A 63 -1.07 24.30 -16.06
CA ARG A 63 -0.07 24.37 -14.97
C ARG A 63 1.16 23.50 -15.24
N THR A 64 1.00 22.33 -15.87
CA THR A 64 2.11 21.41 -16.15
C THR A 64 3.10 22.03 -17.15
N PHE A 65 2.62 22.72 -18.18
CA PHE A 65 3.50 23.38 -19.15
C PHE A 65 4.20 24.63 -18.58
N HIS A 66 3.55 25.39 -17.71
CA HIS A 66 4.16 26.59 -17.12
C HIS A 66 5.22 26.27 -16.05
N ILE A 67 5.11 25.12 -15.39
CA ILE A 67 6.07 24.66 -14.36
C ILE A 67 7.16 23.74 -14.97
N GLY A 68 6.99 23.31 -16.22
CA GLY A 68 7.78 22.27 -16.90
C GLY A 68 9.30 22.49 -17.06
N GLY A 69 9.86 23.57 -16.51
CA GLY A 69 11.30 23.85 -16.52
C GLY A 69 12.06 23.51 -15.23
N THR A 70 11.38 23.24 -14.11
CA THR A 70 12.04 22.86 -12.86
C THR A 70 11.49 21.53 -12.37
N ALA A 71 12.15 20.45 -12.77
CA ALA A 71 11.94 19.13 -12.18
C ALA A 71 12.51 19.13 -10.76
N THR A 72 11.84 19.81 -9.83
CA THR A 72 12.07 19.63 -8.41
C THR A 72 11.56 18.23 -8.10
N ARG A 73 12.43 17.23 -8.23
CA ARG A 73 12.18 15.89 -7.70
C ARG A 73 11.92 16.12 -6.21
N ILE A 74 10.66 16.11 -5.81
CA ILE A 74 10.30 16.08 -4.39
C ILE A 74 11.06 14.87 -3.87
N ILE A 75 12.10 15.11 -3.08
CA ILE A 75 12.89 14.07 -2.45
C ILE A 75 11.91 13.44 -1.46
N GLU A 76 11.28 12.34 -1.88
CA GLU A 76 10.36 11.62 -1.00
C GLU A 76 11.15 11.23 0.26
N GLN A 77 10.61 11.62 1.41
CA GLN A 77 11.20 11.26 2.69
C GLN A 77 11.13 9.73 2.79
N SER A 78 12.28 9.08 2.94
CA SER A 78 12.41 7.63 3.17
C SER A 78 12.59 7.30 4.64
N GLU A 79 12.55 8.31 5.51
CA GLU A 79 12.77 8.18 6.94
C GLU A 79 11.93 9.16 7.74
N MET A 80 11.45 8.72 8.90
CA MET A 80 10.69 9.55 9.82
C MET A 80 11.53 9.87 11.05
N THR A 81 11.75 11.15 11.33
CA THR A 81 12.44 11.60 12.54
C THR A 81 11.47 12.24 13.53
N THR A 82 11.73 12.04 14.82
CA THR A 82 10.98 12.76 15.86
C THR A 82 11.53 14.17 16.04
N LYS A 83 10.67 15.17 16.27
CA LYS A 83 11.11 16.53 16.62
C LYS A 83 11.37 16.69 18.12
N TYR A 84 10.72 15.86 18.94
CA TYR A 84 10.72 15.98 20.39
C TYR A 84 11.49 14.82 21.02
N ALA A 85 12.16 15.12 22.12
CA ALA A 85 12.68 14.07 22.99
C ALA A 85 11.53 13.49 23.82
N GLY A 86 11.56 12.19 24.05
CA GLY A 86 10.49 11.50 24.77
C GLY A 86 10.73 9.99 24.82
N THR A 87 9.72 9.26 25.24
CA THR A 87 9.70 7.79 25.25
C THR A 87 8.79 7.30 24.14
N ILE A 88 9.18 6.24 23.44
CA ILE A 88 8.39 5.63 22.39
C ILE A 88 7.31 4.76 23.01
N LYS A 89 6.10 4.90 22.48
CA LYS A 89 4.97 4.04 22.78
C LYS A 89 4.41 3.50 21.48
N TYR A 90 4.40 2.19 21.32
CA TYR A 90 3.73 1.52 20.21
C TYR A 90 2.22 1.57 20.40
N SER A 91 1.47 1.72 19.29
CA SER A 91 0.03 1.48 19.33
C SER A 91 -0.27 0.00 19.56
N ASP A 92 -1.41 -0.31 20.19
CA ASP A 92 -1.83 -1.71 20.44
C ASP A 92 -1.93 -2.56 19.17
N THR A 93 -2.12 -1.93 18.01
CA THR A 93 -2.19 -2.58 16.70
C THR A 93 -0.82 -2.85 16.06
N LEU A 94 0.25 -2.26 16.59
CA LEU A 94 1.57 -2.32 15.97
C LEU A 94 2.22 -3.66 16.28
N GLU A 95 2.39 -4.46 15.24
CA GLU A 95 3.05 -5.75 15.29
C GLU A 95 4.33 -5.71 14.46
N VAL A 96 5.46 -6.11 15.06
CA VAL A 96 6.76 -6.16 14.38
C VAL A 96 7.28 -7.59 14.25
N ALA A 97 8.17 -7.80 13.29
CA ALA A 97 8.91 -9.03 13.11
C ALA A 97 10.39 -8.75 12.88
N ALA A 98 11.26 -9.37 13.67
CA ALA A 98 12.69 -9.37 13.40
C ALA A 98 12.98 -10.34 12.25
N THR A 99 13.58 -9.83 11.18
CA THR A 99 13.89 -10.58 9.97
C THR A 99 15.24 -10.15 9.41
N LYS A 100 15.59 -10.69 8.24
CA LYS A 100 16.77 -10.27 7.48
C LYS A 100 16.34 -9.60 6.18
N ASP A 101 17.06 -8.54 5.81
CA ASP A 101 16.95 -7.94 4.48
C ASP A 101 17.63 -8.82 3.40
N GLU A 102 17.65 -8.35 2.15
CA GLU A 102 18.30 -9.05 1.03
C GLU A 102 19.83 -9.12 1.18
N GLU A 103 20.43 -8.28 2.02
CA GLU A 103 21.87 -8.21 2.30
C GLU A 103 22.25 -9.00 3.57
N ASN A 104 21.30 -9.70 4.20
CA ASN A 104 21.42 -10.40 5.48
C ASN A 104 21.59 -9.52 6.73
N ASN A 105 21.32 -8.23 6.65
CA ASN A 105 21.26 -7.35 7.82
C ASN A 105 20.00 -7.65 8.63
N LYS A 106 20.11 -7.59 9.96
CA LYS A 106 18.96 -7.77 10.85
C LYS A 106 18.13 -6.49 10.85
N VAL A 107 16.86 -6.62 10.48
CA VAL A 107 15.90 -5.52 10.44
C VAL A 107 14.63 -5.91 11.20
N ILE A 108 13.97 -4.92 11.81
CA ILE A 108 12.67 -5.10 12.47
C ILE A 108 11.63 -4.47 11.56
N ARG A 109 10.68 -5.27 11.05
CA ARG A 109 9.72 -4.79 10.06
C ARG A 109 8.30 -4.70 10.59
N CYS A 110 7.59 -3.65 10.20
CA CYS A 110 6.17 -3.48 10.51
C CYS A 110 5.30 -4.45 9.71
N MET A 111 4.46 -5.23 10.40
CA MET A 111 3.65 -6.32 9.84
C MET A 111 2.19 -5.92 9.57
N VAL A 112 1.78 -4.71 9.91
CA VAL A 112 0.40 -4.23 9.83
C VAL A 112 0.31 -2.95 9.01
N ARG A 113 -0.87 -2.65 8.46
CA ARG A 113 -1.11 -1.46 7.63
C ARG A 113 -1.53 -0.20 8.41
N ASN A 114 -2.06 -0.39 9.62
CA ASN A 114 -2.57 0.68 10.49
C ASN A 114 -1.81 0.71 11.81
N ALA A 115 -0.49 0.94 11.73
CA ALA A 115 0.38 1.05 12.90
C ALA A 115 0.70 2.51 13.21
N LYS A 116 0.84 2.83 14.50
CA LYS A 116 1.31 4.15 14.95
C LYS A 116 2.42 4.01 15.99
N ILE A 117 3.34 4.96 15.95
CA ILE A 117 4.33 5.20 17.00
C ILE A 117 4.03 6.57 17.59
N THR A 118 3.83 6.62 18.91
CA THR A 118 3.58 7.85 19.65
C THR A 118 4.78 8.17 20.52
N VAL A 119 5.23 9.43 20.48
CA VAL A 119 6.26 9.93 21.39
C VAL A 119 5.56 10.53 22.60
N VAL A 120 5.86 10.01 23.80
CA VAL A 120 5.30 10.50 25.06
C VAL A 120 6.37 11.23 25.89
N ASP A 121 5.96 12.29 26.60
CA ASP A 121 6.82 12.97 27.57
C ASP A 121 6.99 12.13 28.85
N SER A 122 7.95 12.50 29.69
CA SER A 122 8.19 12.02 31.06
C SER A 122 6.94 11.98 31.96
N LYS A 123 5.92 12.80 31.67
CA LYS A 123 4.62 12.83 32.38
C LYS A 123 3.55 11.94 31.74
N GLY A 124 3.88 11.15 30.72
CA GLY A 124 2.94 10.29 29.99
C GLY A 124 2.00 11.01 29.02
N LYS A 125 2.23 12.30 28.75
CA LYS A 125 1.46 13.06 27.76
C LYS A 125 1.97 12.74 26.35
N GLU A 126 1.05 12.43 25.44
CA GLU A 126 1.34 12.25 24.02
C GLU A 126 1.79 13.58 23.40
N LEU A 127 2.99 13.59 22.83
CA LEU A 127 3.58 14.76 22.19
C LEU A 127 3.29 14.76 20.70
N ASN A 128 3.47 13.61 20.04
CA ASN A 128 3.24 13.49 18.61
C ASN A 128 3.02 12.04 18.18
N ASP A 129 2.16 11.87 17.17
CA ASP A 129 1.83 10.58 16.56
C ASP A 129 2.42 10.45 15.16
N TYR A 130 2.99 9.29 14.88
CA TYR A 130 3.58 8.95 13.60
C TYR A 130 2.91 7.70 13.03
N ASN A 131 2.31 7.82 11.85
CA ASN A 131 1.77 6.66 11.13
C ASN A 131 2.92 5.85 10.54
N VAL A 132 2.98 4.55 10.86
CA VAL A 132 4.04 3.64 10.44
C VAL A 132 3.54 2.84 9.24
N PRO A 133 4.11 3.03 8.04
CA PRO A 133 3.70 2.27 6.86
C PRO A 133 3.97 0.77 7.01
N TYR A 134 3.14 -0.05 6.37
CA TYR A 134 3.40 -1.48 6.25
C TYR A 134 4.73 -1.73 5.54
N GLY A 135 5.54 -2.65 6.07
CA GLY A 135 6.83 -2.96 5.47
C GLY A 135 7.96 -1.99 5.81
N SER A 136 7.70 -0.93 6.58
CA SER A 136 8.77 -0.06 7.07
C SER A 136 9.70 -0.81 8.05
N ASP A 137 10.99 -0.50 7.98
CA ASP A 137 11.98 -0.96 8.93
C ASP A 137 11.98 -0.02 10.15
N VAL A 138 11.54 -0.54 11.29
CA VAL A 138 11.41 0.17 12.56
C VAL A 138 12.74 0.11 13.30
N ILE A 139 13.28 1.26 13.68
CA ILE A 139 14.60 1.38 14.30
C ILE A 139 14.50 1.42 15.83
N VAL A 140 13.44 2.02 16.36
CA VAL A 140 13.22 2.20 17.80
C VAL A 140 12.30 1.12 18.37
N ALA A 141 12.56 0.65 19.59
CA ALA A 141 11.72 -0.31 20.31
C ALA A 141 10.66 0.39 21.18
N ASP A 142 9.65 -0.36 21.61
CA ASP A 142 8.66 0.13 22.57
C ASP A 142 9.33 0.44 23.92
N GLY A 143 9.04 1.62 24.48
CA GLY A 143 9.67 2.09 25.72
C GLY A 143 11.04 2.75 25.53
N ASP A 144 11.58 2.84 24.32
CA ASP A 144 12.88 3.48 24.07
C ASP A 144 12.82 4.99 24.30
N LYS A 145 13.88 5.54 24.91
CA LYS A 145 14.05 6.98 25.03
C LYS A 145 14.71 7.54 23.77
N VAL A 146 14.01 8.45 23.11
CA VAL A 146 14.47 9.10 21.87
C VAL A 146 14.76 10.58 22.09
N LYS A 147 15.71 11.11 21.30
CA LYS A 147 16.01 12.55 21.24
C LYS A 147 15.37 13.18 20.02
N GLY A 148 15.15 14.50 20.05
CA GLY A 148 14.79 15.25 18.84
C GLY A 148 15.84 15.04 17.74
N GLY A 149 15.37 14.78 16.52
CA GLY A 149 16.17 14.42 15.35
C GLY A 149 16.42 12.92 15.16
N GLN A 150 16.05 12.06 16.11
CA GLN A 150 16.27 10.62 15.99
C GLN A 150 15.30 9.98 14.99
N VAL A 151 15.83 9.07 14.15
CA VAL A 151 15.04 8.30 13.20
C VAL A 151 14.25 7.23 13.94
N LEU A 152 12.94 7.17 13.68
CA LEU A 152 12.00 6.22 14.26
C LEU A 152 11.87 4.97 13.39
N PHE A 153 11.67 5.17 12.09
CA PHE A 153 11.52 4.12 11.09
C PHE A 153 11.89 4.64 9.69
N GLN A 154 12.23 3.72 8.81
CA GLN A 154 12.60 3.96 7.42
C GLN A 154 11.74 3.11 6.47
N TRP A 155 11.46 3.61 5.27
CA TRP A 155 10.73 2.88 4.25
C TRP A 155 11.20 3.25 2.85
N ASP A 156 10.93 2.37 1.89
CA ASP A 156 11.13 2.66 0.48
C ASP A 156 9.88 3.39 -0.07
N PRO A 157 9.99 4.66 -0.50
CA PRO A 157 8.84 5.38 -1.05
C PRO A 157 8.43 4.85 -2.44
N TYR A 158 9.30 4.13 -3.13
CA TYR A 158 9.07 3.64 -4.49
C TYR A 158 8.59 2.20 -4.55
N THR A 159 8.63 1.45 -3.44
CA THR A 159 8.35 0.02 -3.45
C THR A 159 7.42 -0.36 -2.30
N ASP A 160 6.27 -0.94 -2.62
CA ASP A 160 5.45 -1.67 -1.65
C ASP A 160 5.94 -3.12 -1.51
N LEU A 161 5.86 -3.66 -0.30
CA LEU A 161 6.31 -5.01 0.02
C LEU A 161 5.11 -5.92 0.31
N ILE A 162 5.24 -7.21 0.04
CA ILE A 162 4.42 -8.26 0.64
C ILE A 162 5.33 -9.09 1.55
N LEU A 163 4.98 -9.19 2.83
CA LEU A 163 5.80 -9.86 3.84
C LEU A 163 5.25 -11.24 4.21
N ALA A 164 6.16 -12.14 4.59
CA ALA A 164 5.82 -13.44 5.16
C ALA A 164 5.11 -13.27 6.50
N ARG A 165 3.83 -13.67 6.59
CA ARG A 165 3.06 -13.63 7.85
C ARG A 165 3.54 -14.67 8.86
N GLN A 166 4.09 -15.79 8.39
CA GLN A 166 4.59 -16.88 9.20
C GLN A 166 5.92 -17.42 8.67
N THR A 167 6.64 -18.14 9.52
CA THR A 167 7.87 -18.86 9.15
C THR A 167 7.51 -20.21 8.55
N GLY A 168 8.04 -20.51 7.37
CA GLY A 168 7.72 -21.75 6.65
C GLY A 168 8.45 -21.86 5.32
N LYS A 169 7.98 -22.77 4.47
CA LYS A 169 8.48 -22.97 3.11
C LYS A 169 7.52 -22.30 2.11
N ILE A 170 8.07 -21.61 1.12
CA ILE A 170 7.31 -20.99 0.05
C ILE A 170 6.84 -22.07 -0.93
N GLN A 171 5.57 -21.97 -1.31
CA GLN A 171 4.97 -22.74 -2.39
C GLN A 171 4.28 -21.77 -3.36
N THR A 172 4.76 -21.72 -4.59
CA THR A 172 4.15 -20.90 -5.65
C THR A 172 3.06 -21.71 -6.37
N LYS A 173 1.89 -21.11 -6.58
CA LYS A 173 0.77 -21.71 -7.31
C LYS A 173 0.33 -20.81 -8.47
N ASP A 174 -0.03 -21.45 -9.57
CA ASP A 174 -0.38 -20.80 -10.85
C ASP A 174 0.76 -19.96 -11.44
N PHE A 175 2.01 -20.41 -11.26
CA PHE A 175 3.19 -19.80 -11.87
C PHE A 175 3.57 -20.56 -13.14
N ILE A 176 3.25 -19.96 -14.28
CA ILE A 176 3.54 -20.41 -15.63
C ILE A 176 4.32 -19.32 -16.36
N GLU A 177 5.55 -19.62 -16.78
CA GLU A 177 6.41 -18.71 -17.53
C GLU A 177 5.79 -18.35 -18.88
N GLY A 178 5.72 -17.06 -19.20
CA GLY A 178 5.12 -16.57 -20.45
C GLY A 178 3.61 -16.32 -20.39
N GLU A 179 2.93 -16.85 -19.37
CA GLU A 179 1.50 -16.62 -19.16
C GLU A 179 1.20 -15.80 -17.92
N THR A 180 1.81 -16.12 -16.78
CA THR A 180 1.53 -15.48 -15.48
C THR A 180 2.74 -14.74 -14.92
N TYR A 181 3.95 -15.08 -15.38
CA TYR A 181 5.16 -14.32 -15.08
C TYR A 181 6.17 -14.35 -16.24
N HIS A 182 7.03 -13.34 -16.30
CA HIS A 182 8.21 -13.31 -17.15
C HIS A 182 9.49 -13.20 -16.33
N ILE A 183 10.59 -13.71 -16.88
CA ILE A 183 11.91 -13.54 -16.30
C ILE A 183 12.58 -12.36 -16.98
N GLU A 184 12.74 -11.26 -16.24
CA GLU A 184 13.48 -10.09 -16.71
C GLU A 184 14.94 -10.17 -16.24
N ALA A 185 15.85 -9.96 -17.18
CA ALA A 185 17.26 -9.80 -16.89
C ALA A 185 17.53 -8.34 -16.50
N VAL A 186 18.00 -8.12 -15.27
CA VAL A 186 18.42 -6.79 -14.81
C VAL A 186 19.88 -6.56 -15.20
N GLU A 187 20.28 -5.30 -15.35
CA GLU A 187 21.63 -4.84 -15.74
C GLU A 187 22.79 -5.48 -14.94
N LEU A 188 22.52 -6.01 -13.73
CA LEU A 188 23.49 -6.71 -12.88
C LEU A 188 23.54 -8.25 -13.09
N GLY A 189 22.91 -8.78 -14.14
CA GLY A 189 22.85 -10.22 -14.42
C GLY A 189 21.94 -11.02 -13.46
N LYS A 190 21.28 -10.36 -12.51
CA LYS A 190 20.25 -10.97 -11.65
C LYS A 190 18.95 -11.07 -12.45
N LYS A 191 18.40 -12.29 -12.51
CA LYS A 191 17.08 -12.58 -13.08
C LYS A 191 16.01 -12.27 -12.04
N ARG A 192 14.99 -11.50 -12.41
CA ARG A 192 13.81 -11.20 -11.58
C ARG A 192 12.58 -11.81 -12.22
N MET A 193 11.73 -12.45 -11.42
CA MET A 193 10.44 -12.94 -11.88
C MET A 193 9.42 -11.83 -11.68
N VAL A 194 8.84 -11.34 -12.78
CA VAL A 194 7.84 -10.27 -12.79
C VAL A 194 6.50 -10.86 -13.18
N ILE A 195 5.48 -10.65 -12.34
CA ILE A 195 4.12 -11.11 -12.59
C ILE A 195 3.51 -10.28 -13.72
N VAL A 196 2.94 -10.97 -14.69
CA VAL A 196 2.24 -10.36 -15.83
C VAL A 196 0.77 -10.70 -15.82
N GLU A 197 0.00 -9.94 -16.60
CA GLU A 197 -1.42 -10.20 -16.75
C GLU A 197 -1.65 -11.56 -17.41
N ALA A 198 -2.34 -12.45 -16.70
CA ALA A 198 -2.67 -13.76 -17.19
C ALA A 198 -3.63 -13.68 -18.38
N LYS A 199 -3.29 -14.37 -19.48
CA LYS A 199 -4.18 -14.48 -20.65
C LYS A 199 -5.43 -15.29 -20.33
N ASP A 200 -5.28 -16.33 -19.50
CA ASP A 200 -6.40 -17.10 -18.95
C ASP A 200 -6.87 -16.46 -17.63
N ARG A 201 -8.16 -16.11 -17.58
CA ARG A 201 -8.80 -15.49 -16.41
C ARG A 201 -8.95 -16.43 -15.22
N ASN A 202 -8.74 -17.73 -15.40
CA ASN A 202 -8.78 -18.71 -14.32
C ASN A 202 -7.46 -18.81 -13.55
N LEU A 203 -6.36 -18.27 -14.08
CA LEU A 203 -5.06 -18.30 -13.44
C LEU A 203 -4.89 -17.07 -12.53
N SER A 204 -4.59 -17.31 -11.26
CA SER A 204 -4.35 -16.25 -10.28
C SER A 204 -3.04 -16.55 -9.55
N PRO A 205 -1.89 -15.99 -9.97
CA PRO A 205 -0.61 -16.29 -9.35
C PRO A 205 -0.64 -15.93 -7.87
N HIS A 206 -0.42 -16.91 -7.00
CA HIS A 206 -0.46 -16.73 -5.55
C HIS A 206 0.64 -17.50 -4.84
N ILE A 207 0.98 -17.01 -3.65
CA ILE A 207 1.99 -17.61 -2.78
C ILE A 207 1.34 -18.17 -1.53
N ASP A 208 1.69 -19.42 -1.22
CA ASP A 208 1.38 -20.09 0.02
C ASP A 208 2.66 -20.30 0.85
N ILE A 209 2.52 -20.24 2.17
CA ILE A 209 3.54 -20.63 3.14
C ILE A 209 3.09 -21.95 3.76
N VAL A 210 3.88 -23.00 3.61
CA VAL A 210 3.61 -24.34 4.13
C VAL A 210 4.57 -24.73 5.26
N ASP A 211 4.11 -25.59 6.16
CA ASP A 211 4.95 -26.20 7.18
C ASP A 211 5.74 -27.41 6.62
N LYS A 212 6.56 -28.05 7.46
CA LYS A 212 7.32 -29.27 7.15
C LYS A 212 6.46 -30.45 6.68
N ASN A 213 5.17 -30.44 7.01
CA ASN A 213 4.21 -31.47 6.62
C ASN A 213 3.34 -31.06 5.42
N ASP A 214 3.77 -30.07 4.63
CA ASP A 214 3.03 -29.49 3.48
C ASP A 214 1.62 -28.96 3.84
N LYS A 215 1.36 -28.70 5.12
CA LYS A 215 0.14 -28.03 5.57
C LYS A 215 0.28 -26.53 5.35
N ILE A 216 -0.72 -25.92 4.72
CA ILE A 216 -0.78 -24.47 4.49
C ILE A 216 -0.91 -23.76 5.84
N LEU A 217 0.11 -22.99 6.21
CA LEU A 217 0.16 -22.14 7.40
C LEU A 217 -0.45 -20.77 7.12
N THR A 218 -0.19 -20.22 5.95
CA THR A 218 -0.76 -18.99 5.44
C THR A 218 -0.89 -19.16 3.93
N GLY A 219 -2.12 -19.10 3.42
CA GLY A 219 -2.39 -19.33 2.00
C GLY A 219 -3.09 -18.16 1.33
N GLY A 220 -3.05 -18.14 0.01
CA GLY A 220 -3.88 -17.27 -0.83
C GLY A 220 -3.38 -15.84 -0.96
N THR A 221 -2.07 -15.59 -0.86
CA THR A 221 -1.55 -14.25 -1.13
C THR A 221 -1.47 -14.03 -2.64
N ILE A 222 -2.54 -13.47 -3.20
CA ILE A 222 -2.65 -13.16 -4.64
C ILE A 222 -1.68 -12.02 -4.98
N LEU A 223 -0.94 -12.20 -6.08
CA LEU A 223 0.04 -11.24 -6.54
C LEU A 223 -0.55 -10.30 -7.60
N PRO A 224 -0.39 -8.97 -7.45
CA PRO A 224 -0.80 -8.04 -8.49
C PRO A 224 0.15 -8.08 -9.69
N VAL A 225 -0.32 -7.58 -10.83
CA VAL A 225 0.51 -7.41 -12.03
C VAL A 225 1.65 -6.43 -11.73
N LYS A 226 2.81 -6.62 -12.38
CA LYS A 226 4.09 -5.90 -12.14
C LYS A 226 4.77 -6.21 -10.80
N ALA A 227 4.19 -7.09 -10.00
CA ALA A 227 4.85 -7.54 -8.78
C ALA A 227 6.10 -8.36 -9.12
N THR A 228 7.19 -8.08 -8.42
CA THR A 228 8.47 -8.79 -8.56
C THR A 228 8.67 -9.74 -7.40
N LEU A 229 8.88 -11.03 -7.70
CA LEU A 229 9.16 -12.04 -6.68
C LEU A 229 10.62 -11.93 -6.20
N VAL A 230 10.82 -11.87 -4.88
CA VAL A 230 12.14 -11.81 -4.23
C VAL A 230 12.63 -13.19 -3.82
N VAL A 231 11.69 -14.08 -3.48
CA VAL A 231 11.96 -15.44 -3.01
C VAL A 231 11.81 -16.46 -4.14
N ARG A 232 12.34 -17.68 -3.95
CA ARG A 232 12.16 -18.79 -4.88
C ARG A 232 11.17 -19.82 -4.35
N ASP A 233 10.58 -20.59 -5.25
CA ASP A 233 9.77 -21.74 -4.87
C ASP A 233 10.59 -22.72 -4.02
N GLY A 234 9.98 -23.22 -2.95
CA GLY A 234 10.60 -24.10 -1.98
C GLY A 234 11.61 -23.46 -1.02
N GLN A 235 11.84 -22.14 -1.10
CA GLN A 235 12.72 -21.43 -0.17
C GLN A 235 12.10 -21.36 1.23
N LYS A 236 12.93 -21.54 2.27
CA LYS A 236 12.53 -21.28 3.66
C LYS A 236 12.57 -19.79 3.96
N VAL A 237 11.48 -19.25 4.50
CA VAL A 237 11.34 -17.84 4.86
C VAL A 237 11.01 -17.68 6.33
N GLN A 238 11.43 -16.56 6.90
CA GLN A 238 11.09 -16.16 8.26
C GLN A 238 9.96 -15.14 8.26
N ARG A 239 9.13 -15.14 9.30
CA ARG A 239 8.13 -14.10 9.53
C ARG A 239 8.75 -12.70 9.39
N GLY A 240 8.11 -11.83 8.60
CA GLY A 240 8.59 -10.48 8.28
C GLY A 240 9.46 -10.35 7.04
N GLN A 241 9.97 -11.45 6.50
CA GLN A 241 10.81 -11.42 5.30
C GLN A 241 9.99 -10.95 4.09
N ALA A 242 10.60 -10.14 3.21
CA ALA A 242 9.96 -9.73 1.96
C ALA A 242 9.84 -10.91 0.99
N LEU A 243 8.61 -11.16 0.53
CA LEU A 243 8.30 -12.16 -0.49
C LEU A 243 8.26 -11.52 -1.87
N VAL A 244 7.68 -10.32 -1.95
CA VAL A 244 7.35 -9.64 -3.20
C VAL A 244 7.59 -8.15 -3.05
N LYS A 245 8.09 -7.53 -4.11
CA LYS A 245 8.26 -6.08 -4.28
C LYS A 245 7.32 -5.59 -5.37
N ILE A 246 6.53 -4.57 -5.09
CA ILE A 246 5.60 -3.95 -6.02
C ILE A 246 6.08 -2.52 -6.25
N PRO A 247 6.51 -2.15 -7.47
CA PRO A 247 6.87 -0.78 -7.75
C PRO A 247 5.63 0.10 -7.60
N LYS A 248 5.73 1.16 -6.80
CA LYS A 248 4.70 2.19 -6.73
C LYS A 248 4.76 3.00 -8.01
N ASP A 249 3.62 3.11 -8.69
CA ASP A 249 3.48 4.15 -9.68
C ASP A 249 3.61 5.49 -8.94
N ILE A 250 4.63 6.28 -9.29
CA ILE A 250 4.82 7.62 -8.73
C ILE A 250 3.58 8.40 -9.14
N VAL A 251 2.60 8.47 -8.24
CA VAL A 251 1.54 9.45 -8.34
C VAL A 251 2.27 10.77 -8.19
N LYS A 252 2.50 11.45 -9.32
CA LYS A 252 2.89 12.85 -9.35
C LYS A 252 1.75 13.63 -8.70
N THR A 253 1.72 13.58 -7.38
CA THR A 253 0.79 14.33 -6.57
C THR A 253 1.37 15.73 -6.52
N ARG A 254 0.53 16.65 -6.96
CA ARG A 254 0.78 18.07 -7.20
C ARG A 254 1.40 18.79 -6.02
#